data_AF-A0A7S4L8N8-F1
#
_entry.id   AF-A0A7S4L8N8-F1
#
_cell.length_a   1.000
_cell.length_b   1.000
_cell.length_c   1.000
_cell.angle_alpha   90.00
_cell.angle_beta   90.00
_cell.angle_gamma   90.00
#
_symmetry.space_group_name_H-M   'P 1'
#
loop_
_entity.id
_entity.type
_entity.pdbx_description
1 polymer ?
#
loop_
_entity_poly.entity_id
_entity_poly.type
_entity_poly.pdbx_seq_one_letter_code
_entity_poly.pdbx_strand_id
1 'polypeptide(L)'
;ATVAHVFQQRHNTSASLERRGDIAKVLSGFTGIFFWSFMLVIVLIIYEVDILTVAVPYISILLSFSFMFGASIQNMVHSALLILVLHPFDVGDRLIVDDGDPIVVHHFTLFQTVAFKPDGRWVSIPNSKLFNANIINAHRSKSYTIVFKVDVEVTTPSAKLVALINETKALCENHPIYLPNPLITIDSVGDNSNSMEVNFWIETTLIPWYKPVQCLALKTEFILWVSEQLKEKDITYEQPLLPVKIQSGFPNSPLK
;
A
#
# COMPACT_ATOMS: atom_id res chain seq x y z
N ALA A 1 1.22 -39.88 19.59
CA ALA A 1 1.27 -38.55 18.95
C ALA A 1 2.54 -37.76 19.31
N THR A 2 2.95 -37.72 20.58
CA THR A 2 4.10 -36.92 21.06
C THR A 2 5.47 -37.34 20.51
N VAL A 3 5.72 -38.65 20.37
CA VAL A 3 7.01 -39.15 19.86
C VAL A 3 7.22 -38.83 18.38
N ALA A 4 6.16 -38.94 17.57
CA ALA A 4 6.20 -38.58 16.15
C ALA A 4 6.44 -37.07 15.95
N HIS A 5 5.81 -36.23 16.76
CA HIS A 5 6.02 -34.78 16.73
C HIS A 5 7.47 -34.40 17.11
N VAL A 6 8.04 -35.06 18.13
CA VAL A 6 9.43 -34.86 18.54
C VAL A 6 10.42 -35.35 17.47
N PHE A 7 10.12 -36.46 16.78
CA PHE A 7 10.96 -36.97 15.70
C PHE A 7 10.95 -36.03 14.49
N GLN A 8 9.79 -35.48 14.15
CA GLN A 8 9.65 -34.53 13.05
C GLN A 8 10.33 -33.19 13.35
N GLN A 9 10.30 -32.74 14.61
CA GLN A 9 11.02 -31.56 15.06
C GLN A 9 12.55 -31.75 15.02
N ARG A 10 13.05 -32.96 15.35
CA ARG A 10 14.47 -33.32 15.21
C ARG A 10 14.92 -33.41 13.75
N HIS A 11 14.09 -33.97 12.88
CA HIS A 11 14.39 -34.06 11.45
C HIS A 11 14.42 -32.67 10.78
N ASN A 12 13.51 -31.77 11.15
CA ASN A 12 13.49 -30.40 10.65
C ASN A 12 14.65 -29.54 11.19
N THR A 13 15.17 -29.86 12.38
CA THR A 13 16.36 -29.19 12.92
C THR A 13 17.65 -29.72 12.30
N SER A 14 17.79 -31.02 12.03
CA SER A 14 18.94 -31.54 11.27
C SER A 14 18.98 -31.00 9.84
N ALA A 15 17.84 -30.93 9.14
CA ALA A 15 17.74 -30.40 7.77
C ALA A 15 17.96 -28.87 7.68
N SER A 16 17.81 -28.13 8.79
CA SER A 16 18.14 -26.70 8.84
C SER A 16 19.58 -26.43 9.26
N LEU A 17 20.23 -27.35 10.00
CA LEU A 17 21.66 -27.31 10.30
C LEU A 17 22.52 -27.63 9.06
N GLU A 18 22.10 -28.59 8.23
CA GLU A 18 22.78 -28.93 6.98
C GLU A 18 22.79 -27.74 6.00
N ARG A 19 21.66 -27.02 5.89
CA ARG A 19 21.55 -25.76 5.13
C ARG A 19 22.48 -24.65 5.62
N ARG A 20 22.79 -24.57 6.92
CA ARG A 20 23.77 -23.60 7.46
C ARG A 20 25.19 -23.94 7.04
N GLY A 21 25.52 -25.23 6.94
CA GLY A 21 26.81 -25.69 6.43
C GLY A 21 27.04 -25.29 4.97
N ASP A 22 26.01 -25.36 4.14
CA ASP A 22 26.11 -24.97 2.72
C ASP A 22 26.20 -23.45 2.53
N ILE A 23 25.45 -22.67 3.33
CA ILE A 23 25.56 -21.20 3.32
C ILE A 23 26.96 -20.76 3.79
N ALA A 24 27.52 -21.41 4.80
CA ALA A 24 28.88 -21.13 5.28
C ALA A 24 29.94 -21.46 4.24
N LYS A 25 29.80 -22.56 3.49
CA LYS A 25 30.70 -22.91 2.37
C LYS A 25 30.63 -21.86 1.27
N VAL A 26 29.44 -21.43 0.88
CA VAL A 26 29.25 -20.37 -0.13
C VAL A 26 29.90 -19.05 0.34
N LEU A 27 29.69 -18.66 1.60
CA LEU A 27 30.31 -17.45 2.18
C LEU A 27 31.83 -17.56 2.23
N SER A 28 32.38 -18.72 2.61
CA SER A 28 33.83 -18.97 2.63
C SER A 28 34.44 -18.90 1.23
N GLY A 29 33.70 -19.34 0.20
CA GLY A 29 34.07 -19.21 -1.20
C GLY A 29 34.14 -17.75 -1.64
N PHE A 30 33.15 -16.93 -1.29
CA PHE A 30 33.18 -15.48 -1.56
C PHE A 30 34.39 -14.81 -0.89
N THR A 31 34.64 -15.08 0.39
CA THR A 31 35.82 -14.53 1.08
C THR A 31 37.13 -15.01 0.46
N GLY A 32 37.20 -16.25 -0.01
CA GLY A 32 38.35 -16.79 -0.73
C GLY A 32 38.62 -16.05 -2.04
N ILE A 33 37.56 -15.77 -2.82
CA ILE A 33 37.67 -15.01 -4.08
C ILE A 33 38.20 -13.59 -3.82
N PHE A 34 37.68 -12.89 -2.80
CA PHE A 34 38.19 -11.57 -2.42
C PHE A 34 39.64 -11.61 -1.93
N PHE A 35 40.03 -12.65 -1.18
CA PHE A 35 41.39 -12.82 -0.71
C PHE A 35 42.37 -13.08 -1.87
N TRP A 36 42.03 -14.00 -2.77
CA TRP A 36 42.85 -14.31 -3.95
C TRP A 36 42.95 -13.13 -4.92
N SER A 37 41.86 -12.38 -5.15
CA SER A 37 41.90 -11.19 -5.99
C SER A 37 42.77 -10.09 -5.38
N PHE A 38 42.68 -9.86 -4.07
CA PHE A 38 43.53 -8.91 -3.36
C PHE A 38 45.00 -9.31 -3.38
N MET A 39 45.30 -10.60 -3.18
CA MET A 39 46.66 -11.14 -3.23
C MET A 39 47.27 -10.98 -4.63
N LEU A 40 46.48 -11.23 -5.69
CA LEU A 40 46.89 -11.03 -7.08
C LEU A 40 47.28 -9.56 -7.33
N VAL A 41 46.48 -8.60 -6.86
CA VAL A 41 46.80 -7.16 -6.99
C VAL A 41 48.14 -6.82 -6.32
N ILE A 42 48.41 -7.35 -5.13
CA ILE A 42 49.69 -7.14 -4.42
C ILE A 42 50.87 -7.69 -5.24
N VAL A 43 50.73 -8.90 -5.78
CA VAL A 43 51.77 -9.52 -6.60
C VAL A 43 52.08 -8.65 -7.83
N LEU A 44 51.07 -8.13 -8.51
CA LEU A 44 51.26 -7.27 -9.68
C LEU A 44 52.03 -5.98 -9.36
N ILE A 45 51.81 -5.41 -8.16
CA ILE A 45 52.54 -4.23 -7.68
C ILE A 45 54.02 -4.55 -7.46
N ILE A 46 54.35 -5.73 -6.91
CA ILE A 46 55.74 -6.17 -6.66
C ILE A 46 56.51 -6.38 -7.97
N TYR A 47 55.84 -6.86 -9.02
CA TYR A 47 56.48 -7.15 -10.32
C TYR A 47 56.54 -5.95 -11.27
N GLU A 48 56.20 -4.73 -10.82
CA GLU A 48 56.23 -3.48 -11.61
C GLU A 48 55.53 -3.59 -12.97
N VAL A 49 54.48 -4.41 -13.06
CA VAL A 49 53.69 -4.55 -14.28
C VAL A 49 52.96 -3.23 -14.52
N ASP A 50 52.94 -2.76 -15.77
CA ASP A 50 52.20 -1.55 -16.14
C ASP A 50 50.74 -1.69 -15.74
N ILE A 51 50.37 -0.91 -14.71
CA ILE A 51 49.08 -0.97 -14.02
C ILE A 51 47.94 -0.79 -15.01
N LEU A 52 48.13 -0.02 -16.09
CA LEU A 52 47.09 0.23 -17.09
C LEU A 52 46.73 -1.03 -17.88
N THR A 53 47.71 -1.85 -18.24
CA THR A 53 47.47 -3.08 -19.03
C THR A 53 46.65 -4.11 -18.27
N VAL A 54 46.75 -4.11 -16.95
CA VAL A 54 46.04 -5.04 -16.08
C VAL A 54 44.76 -4.42 -15.51
N ALA A 55 44.75 -3.12 -15.19
CA ALA A 55 43.57 -2.44 -14.67
C ALA A 55 42.41 -2.40 -15.67
N VAL A 56 42.68 -2.22 -16.96
CA VAL A 56 41.63 -2.16 -18.00
C VAL A 56 40.76 -3.43 -18.05
N PRO A 57 41.31 -4.66 -18.14
CA PRO A 57 40.48 -5.87 -18.10
C PRO A 57 39.82 -6.07 -16.72
N TYR A 58 40.49 -5.74 -15.62
CA TYR A 58 39.87 -5.83 -14.27
C TYR A 58 38.66 -4.91 -14.10
N ILE A 59 38.78 -3.65 -14.50
CA ILE A 59 37.68 -2.67 -14.45
C ILE A 59 36.54 -3.13 -15.38
N SER A 60 36.85 -3.68 -16.55
CA SER A 60 35.83 -4.19 -17.48
C SER A 60 35.03 -5.36 -16.90
N ILE A 61 35.71 -6.27 -16.20
CA ILE A 61 35.09 -7.38 -15.48
C ILE A 61 34.24 -6.85 -14.31
N LEU A 62 34.79 -5.96 -13.49
CA LEU A 62 34.06 -5.35 -12.36
C LEU A 62 32.82 -4.58 -12.82
N LEU A 63 32.93 -3.83 -13.93
CA LEU A 63 31.81 -3.11 -14.53
C LEU A 63 30.72 -4.09 -14.99
N SER A 64 31.11 -5.20 -15.61
CA SER A 64 30.19 -6.26 -16.01
C SER A 64 29.49 -6.90 -14.80
N PHE A 65 30.21 -7.13 -13.70
CA PHE A 65 29.62 -7.57 -12.43
C PHE A 65 28.66 -6.54 -11.83
N SER A 66 28.96 -5.25 -11.95
CA SER A 66 28.06 -4.17 -11.51
C SER A 66 26.74 -4.19 -12.28
N PHE A 67 26.76 -4.43 -13.59
CA PHE A 67 25.53 -4.58 -14.37
C PHE A 67 24.77 -5.86 -14.00
N MET A 68 25.48 -6.96 -13.72
CA MET A 68 24.86 -8.25 -13.39
C MET A 68 24.22 -8.26 -11.99
N PHE A 69 24.89 -7.67 -10.99
CA PHE A 69 24.45 -7.72 -9.58
C PHE A 69 23.93 -6.39 -9.04
N GLY A 70 24.04 -5.28 -9.79
CA GLY A 70 23.70 -3.95 -9.32
C GLY A 70 22.28 -3.86 -8.75
N ALA A 71 21.30 -4.45 -9.43
CA ALA A 71 19.91 -4.49 -8.95
C ALA A 71 19.75 -5.25 -7.62
N SER A 72 20.50 -6.34 -7.43
CA SER A 72 20.44 -7.13 -6.18
C SER A 72 21.06 -6.37 -5.01
N ILE A 73 22.20 -5.71 -5.25
CA ILE A 73 22.87 -4.87 -4.24
C ILE A 73 21.97 -3.67 -3.88
N GLN A 74 21.38 -3.02 -4.88
CA GLN A 74 20.44 -1.92 -4.65
C GLN A 74 19.24 -2.36 -3.81
N ASN A 75 18.64 -3.52 -4.11
CA ASN A 75 17.55 -4.07 -3.31
C ASN A 75 17.97 -4.31 -1.86
N MET A 76 19.18 -4.84 -1.63
CA MET A 76 19.73 -5.04 -0.28
C MET A 76 19.90 -3.71 0.46
N VAL A 77 20.48 -2.69 -0.19
CA VAL A 77 20.70 -1.37 0.42
C VAL A 77 19.38 -0.69 0.75
N HIS A 78 18.42 -0.66 -0.17
CA HIS A 78 17.08 -0.09 0.07
C HIS A 78 16.39 -0.78 1.25
N SER A 79 16.48 -2.11 1.31
CA SER A 79 15.90 -2.89 2.39
C SER A 79 16.54 -2.59 3.75
N ALA A 80 17.86 -2.47 3.79
CA ALA A 80 18.61 -2.11 5.00
C ALA A 80 18.31 -0.68 5.45
N LEU A 81 18.24 0.29 4.53
CA LEU A 81 17.89 1.68 4.83
C LEU A 81 16.48 1.79 5.41
N LEU A 82 15.51 1.09 4.83
CA LEU A 82 14.13 1.07 5.32
C LEU A 82 14.06 0.60 6.78
N ILE A 83 14.71 -0.54 7.07
CA ILE A 83 14.60 -1.20 8.37
C ILE A 83 15.51 -0.59 9.42
N LEU A 84 16.71 -0.11 9.09
CA LEU A 84 17.69 0.32 10.11
C LEU A 84 17.74 1.83 10.30
N VAL A 85 17.36 2.60 9.27
CA VAL A 85 17.56 4.06 9.25
C VAL A 85 16.23 4.79 9.28
N LEU A 86 15.34 4.51 8.33
CA LEU A 86 14.12 5.29 8.15
C LEU A 86 13.00 4.92 9.12
N HIS A 87 12.85 3.64 9.46
CA HIS A 87 11.82 3.13 10.39
C HIS A 87 10.42 3.78 10.22
N PRO A 88 9.82 3.75 9.01
CA PRO A 88 8.52 4.40 8.77
C PRO A 88 7.35 3.70 9.48
N PHE A 89 7.52 2.44 9.87
CA PHE A 89 6.52 1.63 10.55
C PHE A 89 7.18 0.61 11.48
N ASP A 90 6.41 0.14 12.46
CA ASP A 90 6.82 -0.86 13.43
C ASP A 90 5.96 -2.13 13.37
N VAL A 91 6.36 -3.16 14.11
CA VAL A 91 5.57 -4.40 14.22
C VAL A 91 4.22 -4.09 14.88
N GLY A 92 3.15 -4.56 14.26
CA GLY A 92 1.77 -4.29 14.69
C GLY A 92 1.12 -3.10 14.00
N ASP A 93 1.87 -2.29 13.26
CA ASP A 93 1.31 -1.16 12.53
C ASP A 93 0.41 -1.63 11.38
N ARG A 94 -0.69 -0.90 11.20
CA ARG A 94 -1.58 -1.03 10.05
C ARG A 94 -1.13 -0.06 8.96
N LEU A 95 -0.78 -0.60 7.80
CA LEU A 95 -0.25 0.14 6.65
C LEU A 95 -1.15 -0.02 5.44
N ILE A 96 -1.18 0.99 4.59
CA ILE A 96 -1.72 0.90 3.24
C ILE A 96 -0.55 1.22 2.30
N VAL A 97 -0.30 0.34 1.33
CA VAL A 97 0.83 0.43 0.41
C VAL A 97 0.29 0.61 -1.01
N ASP A 98 0.72 1.68 -1.69
CA ASP A 98 0.32 2.02 -3.07
C ASP A 98 -1.20 1.95 -3.29
N ASP A 99 -1.98 2.50 -2.34
CA ASP A 99 -3.46 2.50 -2.35
C ASP A 99 -4.12 1.09 -2.40
N GLY A 100 -3.37 0.05 -2.03
CA GLY A 100 -3.87 -1.32 -1.96
C GLY A 100 -4.68 -1.63 -0.70
N ASP A 101 -4.94 -2.93 -0.48
CA ASP A 101 -5.59 -3.39 0.74
C ASP A 101 -4.77 -3.00 1.98
N PRO A 102 -5.41 -2.59 3.09
CA PRO A 102 -4.70 -2.36 4.34
C PRO A 102 -4.06 -3.68 4.80
N ILE A 103 -2.83 -3.62 5.30
CA ILE A 103 -2.09 -4.76 5.85
C ILE A 103 -1.67 -4.45 7.28
N VAL A 104 -1.46 -5.48 8.11
CA VAL A 104 -0.93 -5.34 9.47
C VAL A 104 0.41 -6.04 9.56
N VAL A 105 1.46 -5.32 9.93
CA VAL A 105 2.83 -5.84 9.99
C VAL A 105 2.94 -6.86 11.13
N HIS A 106 3.38 -8.08 10.84
CA HIS A 106 3.64 -9.09 11.88
C HIS A 106 5.11 -9.15 12.28
N HIS A 107 6.00 -9.21 11.30
CA HIS A 107 7.44 -9.17 11.52
C HIS A 107 8.15 -8.85 10.21
N PHE A 108 9.38 -8.39 10.31
CA PHE A 108 10.23 -8.16 9.14
C PHE A 108 11.58 -8.84 9.32
N THR A 109 12.16 -9.18 8.18
CA THR A 109 13.52 -9.68 8.03
C THR A 109 14.29 -8.67 7.18
N LEU A 110 15.60 -8.86 7.01
CA LEU A 110 16.42 -7.93 6.22
C LEU A 110 15.88 -7.69 4.81
N PHE A 111 15.30 -8.70 4.15
CA PHE A 111 14.88 -8.59 2.74
C PHE A 111 13.37 -8.52 2.52
N GLN A 112 12.57 -8.99 3.47
CA GLN A 112 11.11 -9.06 3.34
C GLN A 112 10.40 -8.70 4.64
N THR A 113 9.26 -8.04 4.50
CA THR A 113 8.30 -7.79 5.56
C THR A 113 7.13 -8.76 5.39
N VAL A 114 6.78 -9.45 6.46
CA VAL A 114 5.65 -10.37 6.50
C VAL A 114 4.51 -9.70 7.27
N ALA A 115 3.37 -9.58 6.59
CA ALA A 115 2.18 -8.91 7.09
C ALA A 115 0.94 -9.77 6.90
N PHE A 116 -0.14 -9.39 7.57
CA PHE A 116 -1.46 -9.98 7.41
C PHE A 116 -2.38 -9.05 6.66
N LYS A 117 -3.18 -9.63 5.78
CA LYS A 117 -4.33 -8.96 5.19
C LYS A 117 -5.58 -9.13 6.09
N PRO A 118 -6.57 -8.23 6.00
CA PRO A 118 -7.84 -8.31 6.71
C PRO A 118 -8.65 -9.57 6.39
N ASP A 119 -8.38 -10.20 5.25
CA ASP A 119 -8.95 -11.47 4.83
C ASP A 119 -8.32 -12.69 5.54
N GLY A 120 -7.36 -12.48 6.44
CA GLY A 120 -6.66 -13.53 7.18
C GLY A 120 -5.50 -14.18 6.42
N ARG A 121 -5.17 -13.72 5.20
CA ARG A 121 -4.04 -14.25 4.43
C ARG A 121 -2.73 -13.59 4.85
N TRP A 122 -1.67 -14.40 4.85
CA TRP A 122 -0.30 -13.91 4.99
C TRP A 122 0.19 -13.34 3.66
N VAL A 123 0.86 -12.19 3.73
CA VAL A 123 1.53 -11.58 2.59
C VAL A 123 2.99 -11.33 2.95
N SER A 124 3.90 -11.69 2.04
CA SER A 124 5.31 -11.31 2.13
C SER A 124 5.61 -10.26 1.07
N ILE A 125 6.18 -9.14 1.49
CA ILE A 125 6.49 -8.01 0.64
C ILE A 125 8.00 -7.75 0.72
N PRO A 126 8.73 -7.72 -0.42
CA PRO A 126 10.13 -7.32 -0.42
C PRO A 126 10.31 -5.90 0.11
N ASN A 127 11.27 -5.69 1.01
CA ASN A 127 11.51 -4.38 1.60
C ASN A 127 12.00 -3.36 0.57
N SER A 128 12.70 -3.79 -0.47
CA SER A 128 13.09 -2.92 -1.58
C SER A 128 11.90 -2.37 -2.35
N LYS A 129 10.79 -3.13 -2.41
CA LYS A 129 9.53 -2.65 -2.97
C LYS A 129 8.89 -1.63 -2.03
N LEU A 130 8.84 -1.92 -0.74
CA LEU A 130 8.29 -0.99 0.27
C LEU A 130 9.07 0.34 0.32
N PHE A 131 10.39 0.32 0.14
CA PHE A 131 11.21 1.53 0.13
C PHE A 131 10.81 2.51 -0.98
N ASN A 132 10.40 2.00 -2.15
CA ASN A 132 9.99 2.83 -3.28
C ASN A 132 8.46 3.08 -3.33
N ALA A 133 7.70 2.38 -2.49
CA ALA A 133 6.24 2.47 -2.45
C ALA A 133 5.77 3.64 -1.60
N ASN A 134 4.56 4.13 -1.87
CA ASN A 134 3.91 5.08 -0.98
C ASN A 134 3.33 4.32 0.23
N ILE A 135 3.82 4.61 1.44
CA ILE A 135 3.39 3.95 2.67
C ILE A 135 2.55 4.91 3.50
N ILE A 136 1.27 4.60 3.65
CA ILE A 136 0.35 5.32 4.53
C ILE A 136 0.24 4.55 5.84
N ASN A 137 0.76 5.12 6.93
CA ASN A 137 0.70 4.50 8.25
C ASN A 137 -0.60 4.90 8.98
N ALA A 138 -1.62 4.05 8.87
CA ALA A 138 -2.90 4.25 9.53
C ALA A 138 -2.81 4.16 11.07
N HIS A 139 -1.77 3.50 11.61
CA HIS A 139 -1.58 3.44 13.06
C HIS A 139 -1.14 4.77 13.66
N ARG A 140 -0.24 5.47 12.96
CA ARG A 140 0.25 6.80 13.39
C ARG A 140 -0.76 7.93 13.10
N SER A 141 -1.74 7.70 12.22
CA SER A 141 -2.82 8.66 11.92
C SER A 141 -3.89 8.70 13.02
N LYS A 142 -3.93 9.82 13.76
CA LYS A 142 -4.78 9.97 14.96
C LYS A 142 -6.24 10.28 14.68
N SER A 143 -6.54 11.12 13.69
CA SER A 143 -7.91 11.56 13.40
C SER A 143 -8.43 10.87 12.15
N TYR A 144 -9.62 10.26 12.22
CA TYR A 144 -10.32 9.73 11.06
C TYR A 144 -11.18 10.82 10.43
N THR A 145 -11.14 10.94 9.09
CA THR A 145 -11.99 11.87 8.35
C THR A 145 -12.97 11.07 7.51
N ILE A 146 -14.25 11.31 7.72
CA ILE A 146 -15.32 10.77 6.88
C ILE A 146 -15.35 11.60 5.60
N VAL A 147 -15.09 10.91 4.49
CA VAL A 147 -15.30 11.44 3.15
C VAL A 147 -16.48 10.69 2.55
N PHE A 148 -17.55 11.43 2.26
CA PHE A 148 -18.75 10.91 1.61
C PHE A 148 -19.18 11.84 0.49
N LYS A 149 -19.49 11.24 -0.65
CA LYS A 149 -19.87 11.94 -1.87
C LYS A 149 -21.29 11.54 -2.24
N VAL A 150 -22.14 12.53 -2.53
CA VAL A 150 -23.53 12.32 -2.92
C VAL A 150 -23.81 13.09 -4.20
N ASP A 151 -24.33 12.39 -5.20
CA ASP A 151 -24.90 13.02 -6.39
C ASP A 151 -26.32 13.50 -6.10
N VAL A 152 -26.60 14.76 -6.43
CA VAL A 152 -27.92 15.40 -6.28
C VAL A 152 -28.33 16.00 -7.62
N GLU A 153 -29.62 16.01 -7.95
CA GLU A 153 -30.09 16.63 -9.20
C GLU A 153 -29.80 18.15 -9.26
N VAL A 154 -29.34 18.64 -10.41
CA VAL A 154 -29.02 20.07 -10.64
C VAL A 154 -30.25 20.99 -10.46
N THR A 155 -31.45 20.46 -10.72
CA THR A 155 -32.71 21.19 -10.58
C THR A 155 -33.12 21.41 -9.12
N THR A 156 -32.43 20.77 -8.16
CA THR A 156 -32.72 20.88 -6.73
C THR A 156 -32.60 22.35 -6.27
N PRO A 157 -33.62 22.91 -5.60
CA PRO A 157 -33.56 24.27 -5.10
C PRO A 157 -32.37 24.47 -4.14
N SER A 158 -31.60 25.54 -4.34
CA SER A 158 -30.45 25.90 -3.51
C SER A 158 -30.82 26.04 -2.02
N ALA A 159 -32.03 26.47 -1.71
CA ALA A 159 -32.54 26.55 -0.34
C ALA A 159 -32.55 25.19 0.39
N LYS A 160 -32.88 24.09 -0.32
CA LYS A 160 -32.86 22.74 0.26
C LYS A 160 -31.44 22.27 0.56
N LEU A 161 -30.49 22.59 -0.34
CA LEU A 161 -29.07 22.26 -0.16
C LEU A 161 -28.44 23.04 0.99
N VAL A 162 -28.74 24.34 1.11
CA VAL A 162 -28.26 25.16 2.24
C VAL A 162 -28.85 24.66 3.57
N ALA A 163 -30.11 24.23 3.58
CA ALA A 163 -30.72 23.62 4.76
C ALA A 163 -29.98 22.33 5.18
N LEU A 164 -29.67 21.45 4.23
CA LEU A 164 -28.90 20.23 4.47
C LEU A 164 -27.50 20.52 5.03
N ILE A 165 -26.81 21.52 4.49
CA ILE A 165 -25.49 21.95 4.97
C ILE A 165 -25.59 22.45 6.42
N ASN A 166 -26.60 23.27 6.73
CA ASN A 166 -26.78 23.82 8.08
C ASN A 166 -27.14 22.75 9.10
N GLU A 167 -27.98 21.78 8.75
CA GLU A 167 -28.32 20.64 9.62
C GLU A 167 -27.10 19.73 9.85
N THR A 168 -26.29 19.51 8.83
CA THR A 168 -25.05 18.74 8.97
C THR A 168 -24.06 19.44 9.90
N LYS A 169 -23.96 20.78 9.82
CA LYS A 169 -23.18 21.59 10.77
C LYS A 169 -23.72 21.47 12.19
N ALA A 170 -25.03 21.61 12.37
CA ALA A 170 -25.68 21.47 13.68
C ALA A 170 -25.49 20.07 14.27
N LEU A 171 -25.51 19.01 13.45
CA LEU A 171 -25.18 17.65 13.89
C LEU A 171 -23.73 17.58 14.40
N CYS A 172 -22.78 18.15 13.66
CA CYS A 172 -21.36 18.13 14.04
C CYS A 172 -21.08 18.91 15.33
N GLU A 173 -21.79 20.01 15.57
CA GLU A 173 -21.68 20.79 16.82
C GLU A 173 -22.26 20.06 18.04
N ASN A 174 -23.36 19.32 17.85
CA ASN A 174 -24.04 18.62 18.94
C ASN A 174 -23.45 17.23 19.25
N HIS A 175 -22.70 16.65 18.32
CA HIS A 175 -22.20 15.29 18.45
C HIS A 175 -20.79 15.25 19.03
N PRO A 176 -20.53 14.45 20.09
CA PRO A 176 -19.24 14.46 20.79
C PRO A 176 -18.06 13.89 19.98
N ILE A 177 -18.33 13.14 18.91
CA ILE A 177 -17.30 12.48 18.09
C ILE A 177 -16.85 13.36 16.91
N TYR A 178 -17.77 14.17 16.37
CA TYR A 178 -17.52 15.00 15.20
C TYR A 178 -16.83 16.30 15.59
N LEU A 179 -15.96 16.79 14.71
CA LEU A 179 -15.32 18.08 14.90
C LEU A 179 -16.28 19.19 14.42
N PRO A 180 -16.39 20.32 15.12
CA PRO A 180 -17.43 21.33 14.87
C PRO A 180 -17.31 22.08 13.53
N ASN A 181 -16.23 21.90 12.77
CA ASN A 181 -16.00 22.57 11.49
C ASN A 181 -16.03 21.56 10.31
N PRO A 182 -17.20 21.02 9.94
CA PRO A 182 -17.29 20.16 8.75
C PRO A 182 -17.12 21.01 7.48
N LEU A 183 -16.35 20.49 6.53
CA LEU A 183 -16.22 21.08 5.21
C LEU A 183 -17.21 20.39 4.27
N ILE A 184 -18.19 21.15 3.77
CA ILE A 184 -19.18 20.65 2.81
C ILE A 184 -19.07 21.52 1.57
N THR A 185 -18.73 20.89 0.45
CA THR A 185 -18.51 21.58 -0.84
C THR A 185 -19.39 20.97 -1.92
N ILE A 186 -19.70 21.79 -2.93
CA ILE A 186 -20.33 21.33 -4.17
C ILE A 186 -19.24 21.47 -5.22
N ASP A 187 -18.63 20.35 -5.61
CA ASP A 187 -17.35 20.39 -6.36
C ASP A 187 -17.57 20.51 -7.86
N SER A 188 -18.57 19.84 -8.42
CA SER A 188 -18.83 19.85 -9.86
C SER A 188 -20.30 19.58 -10.20
N VAL A 189 -20.68 20.08 -11.37
CA VAL A 189 -21.84 19.56 -12.11
C VAL A 189 -21.31 18.37 -12.92
N GLY A 190 -21.84 17.17 -12.67
CA GLY A 190 -21.33 15.92 -13.23
C GLY A 190 -21.31 15.90 -14.76
N ASP A 191 -20.52 14.99 -15.34
CA ASP A 191 -20.25 14.89 -16.78
C ASP A 191 -21.51 14.83 -17.67
N ASN A 192 -22.62 14.34 -17.11
CA ASN A 192 -23.92 14.23 -17.79
C ASN A 192 -24.86 15.43 -17.54
N SER A 193 -24.36 16.55 -17.02
CA SER A 193 -25.06 17.84 -16.80
C SER A 193 -26.28 17.85 -15.86
N ASN A 194 -26.71 16.69 -15.36
CA ASN A 194 -27.92 16.56 -14.53
C ASN A 194 -27.65 16.33 -13.04
N SER A 195 -26.40 16.06 -12.63
CA SER A 195 -26.03 15.91 -11.21
C SER A 195 -25.08 16.99 -10.72
N MET A 196 -25.13 17.27 -9.43
CA MET A 196 -24.15 18.03 -8.67
C MET A 196 -23.55 17.11 -7.60
N GLU A 197 -22.23 17.05 -7.50
CA GLU A 197 -21.54 16.26 -6.47
C GLU A 197 -21.42 17.09 -5.19
N VAL A 198 -22.09 16.67 -4.12
CA VAL A 198 -21.97 17.23 -2.78
C VAL A 198 -20.99 16.38 -1.99
N ASN A 199 -19.90 17.01 -1.55
CA ASN A 199 -18.81 16.36 -0.83
C ASN A 199 -18.82 16.76 0.65
N PHE A 200 -18.91 15.75 1.50
CA PHE A 200 -18.87 15.89 2.96
C PHE A 200 -17.49 15.46 3.46
N TRP A 201 -16.79 16.38 4.12
CA TRP A 201 -15.51 16.17 4.79
C TRP A 201 -15.67 16.47 6.28
N ILE A 202 -15.80 15.41 7.08
CA ILE A 202 -16.05 15.51 8.52
C ILE A 202 -14.91 14.86 9.27
N GLU A 203 -14.10 15.66 9.95
CA GLU A 203 -13.04 15.16 10.82
C GLU A 203 -13.62 14.66 12.15
N THR A 204 -13.00 13.63 12.71
CA THR A 204 -13.39 13.03 13.99
C THR A 204 -12.20 13.04 14.96
N THR A 205 -12.47 13.40 16.23
CA THR A 205 -11.41 13.55 17.24
C THR A 205 -11.15 12.25 18.02
N LEU A 206 -12.18 11.40 18.17
CA LEU A 206 -12.16 10.28 19.11
C LEU A 206 -11.84 8.92 18.45
N ILE A 207 -11.94 8.82 17.13
CA ILE A 207 -11.76 7.55 16.41
C ILE A 207 -10.47 7.60 15.58
N PRO A 208 -9.46 6.80 15.95
CA PRO A 208 -8.23 6.71 15.18
C PRO A 208 -8.34 5.74 14.00
N TRP A 209 -7.56 6.00 12.95
CA TRP A 209 -7.52 5.19 11.71
C TRP A 209 -7.14 3.72 11.94
N TYR A 210 -6.48 3.38 13.05
CA TYR A 210 -6.10 2.00 13.33
C TYR A 210 -7.29 1.08 13.66
N LYS A 211 -8.48 1.63 13.99
CA LYS A 211 -9.70 0.87 14.32
C LYS A 211 -10.69 0.85 13.15
N PRO A 212 -10.49 0.00 12.12
CA PRO A 212 -11.29 0.06 10.89
C PRO A 212 -12.78 -0.19 11.12
N VAL A 213 -13.14 -1.10 12.04
CA VAL A 213 -14.55 -1.44 12.31
C VAL A 213 -15.31 -0.22 12.85
N GLN A 214 -14.67 0.58 13.73
CA GLN A 214 -15.29 1.77 14.28
C GLN A 214 -15.40 2.88 13.24
N CYS A 215 -14.35 3.09 12.43
CA CYS A 215 -14.38 4.03 11.32
C CYS A 215 -15.50 3.70 10.32
N LEU A 216 -15.63 2.42 9.95
CA LEU A 216 -16.65 1.97 9.02
C LEU A 216 -18.06 2.08 9.62
N ALA A 217 -18.26 1.68 10.88
CA ALA A 217 -19.54 1.81 11.56
C ALA A 217 -20.00 3.28 11.61
N LEU A 218 -19.11 4.19 12.03
CA LEU A 218 -19.42 5.62 12.08
C LEU A 218 -19.73 6.19 10.68
N LYS A 219 -18.96 5.78 9.65
CA LYS A 219 -19.26 6.16 8.27
C LYS A 219 -20.63 5.66 7.83
N THR A 220 -20.99 4.42 8.17
CA THR A 220 -22.31 3.86 7.86
C THR A 220 -23.43 4.62 8.56
N GLU A 221 -23.29 4.90 9.86
CA GLU A 221 -24.27 5.72 10.62
C GLU A 221 -24.46 7.09 9.98
N PHE A 222 -23.37 7.77 9.61
CA PHE A 222 -23.44 9.06 8.92
C PHE A 222 -24.14 8.96 7.56
N ILE A 223 -23.81 7.95 6.74
CA ILE A 223 -24.44 7.76 5.43
C ILE A 223 -25.94 7.49 5.57
N LEU A 224 -26.35 6.68 6.55
CA LEU A 224 -27.77 6.41 6.81
C LEU A 224 -28.50 7.69 7.23
N TRP A 225 -27.90 8.49 8.12
CA TRP A 225 -28.44 9.77 8.52
C TRP A 225 -28.58 10.74 7.33
N VAL A 226 -27.56 10.87 6.48
CA VAL A 226 -27.65 11.71 5.27
C VAL A 226 -28.74 11.19 4.33
N SER A 227 -28.88 9.87 4.16
CA SER A 227 -29.93 9.27 3.33
C SER A 227 -31.33 9.61 3.85
N GLU A 228 -31.55 9.63 5.16
CA GLU A 228 -32.81 10.05 5.77
C GLU A 228 -33.09 11.54 5.52
N GLN A 229 -32.08 12.40 5.68
CA GLN A 229 -32.22 13.84 5.43
C GLN A 229 -32.52 14.16 3.96
N LEU A 230 -31.93 13.44 3.02
CA LEU A 230 -32.23 13.58 1.60
C LEU A 230 -33.68 13.18 1.29
N LYS A 231 -34.17 12.09 1.89
CA LYS A 231 -35.57 11.64 1.74
C LYS A 231 -36.57 12.65 2.33
N GLU A 232 -36.30 13.17 3.51
CA GLU A 232 -37.19 14.15 4.18
C GLU A 232 -37.34 15.44 3.35
N LYS A 233 -36.25 15.88 2.72
CA LYS A 233 -36.26 17.08 1.88
C LYS A 233 -36.71 16.84 0.44
N ASP A 234 -37.08 15.61 0.09
CA ASP A 234 -37.43 15.21 -1.28
C ASP A 234 -36.32 15.63 -2.27
N ILE A 235 -35.08 15.27 -1.93
CA ILE A 235 -33.90 15.45 -2.77
C ILE A 235 -33.61 14.11 -3.40
N THR A 236 -33.85 14.02 -4.71
CA THR A 236 -33.68 12.78 -5.48
C THR A 236 -32.51 12.91 -6.44
N TYR A 237 -31.93 11.77 -6.79
CA TYR A 237 -31.03 11.64 -7.92
C TYR A 237 -31.46 10.45 -8.75
N GLU A 238 -31.76 10.70 -10.02
CA GLU A 238 -31.96 9.66 -11.01
C GLU A 238 -30.78 9.65 -11.97
N GLN A 239 -30.23 8.46 -12.22
CA GLN A 239 -29.21 8.32 -13.24
C GLN A 239 -29.82 8.62 -14.62
N PRO A 240 -29.15 9.43 -15.45
CA PRO A 240 -29.64 9.72 -16.78
C PRO A 240 -29.74 8.43 -17.59
N LEU A 241 -30.83 8.28 -18.34
CA LEU A 241 -31.02 7.15 -19.22
C LEU A 241 -29.88 7.09 -20.25
N LEU A 242 -29.14 5.99 -20.25
CA LEU A 242 -28.07 5.78 -21.23
C LEU A 242 -28.69 5.69 -22.64
N PRO A 243 -28.26 6.51 -23.62
CA PRO A 243 -28.77 6.43 -24.97
C PRO A 243 -28.30 5.14 -25.64
N VAL A 244 -29.17 4.12 -25.65
CA VAL A 244 -28.91 2.87 -26.38
C VAL A 244 -29.15 3.11 -27.88
N LYS A 245 -28.07 3.19 -28.66
CA LYS A 245 -28.17 3.14 -30.12
C LYS A 245 -28.47 1.70 -30.54
N ILE A 246 -29.75 1.35 -30.66
CA ILE A 246 -30.16 0.08 -31.26
C ILE A 246 -29.81 0.15 -32.75
N GLN A 247 -28.74 -0.53 -33.17
CA GLN A 247 -28.48 -0.75 -34.59
C GLN A 247 -29.54 -1.73 -35.10
N SER A 248 -30.60 -1.21 -35.73
CA SER A 248 -31.58 -2.05 -36.42
C SER A 248 -30.95 -2.62 -37.69
N GLY A 249 -30.22 -3.72 -37.56
CA GLY A 249 -29.66 -4.44 -38.69
C GLY A 249 -28.93 -5.68 -38.21
N PHE A 250 -29.61 -6.84 -38.28
CA PHE A 250 -28.88 -8.11 -38.31
C PHE A 250 -28.12 -8.14 -39.64
N PRO A 251 -26.78 -8.25 -39.65
CA PRO A 251 -26.05 -8.48 -40.88
C PRO A 251 -26.40 -9.88 -41.38
N ASN A 252 -27.26 -9.93 -42.40
CA ASN A 252 -27.52 -11.08 -43.27
C ASN A 252 -27.65 -12.44 -42.56
N SER A 253 -28.86 -12.79 -42.10
CA SER A 253 -29.18 -14.21 -41.93
C SER A 253 -29.19 -14.88 -43.32
N PRO A 254 -28.41 -15.95 -43.56
CA PRO A 254 -28.33 -16.60 -44.86
C PRO A 254 -29.50 -17.58 -45.05
N LEU A 255 -30.72 -17.06 -45.05
CA LEU A 255 -31.92 -17.81 -45.41
C LEU A 255 -32.79 -16.98 -46.35
N LYS A 256 -32.37 -16.94 -47.61
CA LYS A 256 -33.21 -17.16 -48.78
C LYS A 256 -32.35 -17.42 -50.00
#